data_AF-A8NSF8-F1
#
_entry.id   AF-A8NSF8-F1
#
_cell.length_a   1.000
_cell.length_b   1.000
_cell.length_c   1.000
_cell.angle_alpha   90.00
_cell.angle_beta   90.00
_cell.angle_gamma   90.00
#
_symmetry.space_group_name_H-M   'P 1'
#
loop_
_entity.id
_entity.type
_entity.pdbx_description
1 polymer ?
#
loop_
_entity_poly.entity_id
_entity_poly.type
_entity_poly.pdbx_seq_one_letter_code
_entity_poly.pdbx_strand_id
1 'polypeptide(L)'
;MPEDLWRFEEKEYNGPSGRKRRKFRVFARYLTEHDLDKLKLRAKRVRKLTITIRESISESLKRLSTIQAAITFPDFPVFTNLRTLEVKAADDWVKSADKTQDISYLRILAGPSLRQLRFDIPLDSPENVSILTALPRQCKNVTELKLGPAMSSGPFSSVVLDRALGHWDQLQEIYVETIHSLGHLVTLSHLPRLRTLELEMGLLQDVSASGPSGGFRSLTRLKVFVLGQDSGTEPLLRLLGHLFHSPLSDLEFYIQSNSRDDRDLPLILKRLSQVINSKTLERLSIGVWTQGMDPAVGLSDDPYHLDALQPFCNVHALRIWMPRATPLPPLLSLGRAIRGIRSLDLGPEPAVHISPRLDIRDLVPIARSFPKLKTLALPALDAPAHTSIRN
;
A
#
# COMPACT_ATOMS: atom_id res chain seq x y z
N MET A 1 3.61 24.07 -25.31
CA MET A 1 4.60 23.07 -25.76
C MET A 1 4.73 22.03 -24.65
N PRO A 2 4.70 20.72 -24.94
CA PRO A 2 4.79 19.73 -23.88
C PRO A 2 6.24 19.65 -23.39
N GLU A 3 6.54 20.38 -22.32
CA GLU A 3 7.83 20.36 -21.64
C GLU A 3 7.89 19.12 -20.75
N ASP A 4 8.77 18.17 -21.11
CA ASP A 4 9.29 17.02 -20.35
C ASP A 4 8.72 15.64 -20.70
N LEU A 5 9.47 14.89 -21.52
CA LEU A 5 9.22 13.47 -21.83
C LEU A 5 10.14 12.51 -21.05
N TRP A 6 11.30 12.97 -20.58
CA TRP A 6 12.27 12.13 -19.87
C TRP A 6 12.95 12.90 -18.74
N ARG A 7 12.91 12.40 -17.50
CA ARG A 7 13.62 12.98 -16.35
C ARG A 7 14.63 11.98 -15.77
N PHE A 8 15.92 12.22 -16.04
CA PHE A 8 17.01 11.48 -15.43
C PHE A 8 17.43 12.15 -14.12
N GLU A 9 17.48 11.38 -13.04
CA GLU A 9 18.07 11.82 -11.77
C GLU A 9 19.45 11.18 -11.61
N GLU A 10 20.52 11.96 -11.83
CA GLU A 10 21.88 11.55 -11.51
C GLU A 10 22.18 11.96 -10.06
N LYS A 11 22.25 10.97 -9.16
CA LYS A 11 22.77 11.17 -7.81
C LYS A 11 24.28 10.95 -7.82
N GLU A 12 25.06 12.02 -7.86
CA GLU A 12 26.50 11.96 -7.62
C GLU A 12 26.75 11.66 -6.13
N TYR A 13 27.46 10.56 -5.84
CA TYR A 13 27.97 10.27 -4.50
C TYR A 13 29.37 10.86 -4.41
N ASN A 14 29.55 11.93 -3.64
CA ASN A 14 30.86 12.52 -3.39
C ASN A 14 31.14 12.52 -1.89
N GLY A 15 32.15 11.75 -1.49
CA GLY A 15 33.17 12.04 -0.47
C GLY A 15 32.76 12.62 0.91
N PRO A 16 33.74 12.75 1.82
CA PRO A 16 33.51 13.08 3.23
C PRO A 16 32.95 14.49 3.52
N SER A 17 32.73 15.34 2.50
CA SER A 17 32.30 16.74 2.67
C SER A 17 30.78 16.97 2.63
N GLY A 18 29.96 15.91 2.72
CA GLY A 18 28.56 15.97 3.19
C GLY A 18 27.50 16.66 2.32
N ARG A 19 27.83 17.35 1.22
CA ARG A 19 26.82 17.99 0.34
C ARG A 19 26.47 17.11 -0.87
N LYS A 20 25.30 16.44 -0.80
CA LYS A 20 24.70 15.71 -1.93
C LYS A 20 24.20 16.70 -3.00
N ARG A 21 24.96 16.89 -4.08
CA ARG A 21 24.45 17.57 -5.28
C ARG A 21 23.61 16.57 -6.10
N ARG A 22 22.33 16.87 -6.31
CA ARG A 22 21.46 16.14 -7.23
C ARG A 22 21.48 16.86 -8.57
N LYS A 23 21.87 16.18 -9.65
CA LYS A 23 21.77 16.74 -11.00
C LYS A 23 20.59 16.07 -11.70
N PHE A 24 19.61 16.89 -12.07
CA PHE A 24 18.51 16.46 -12.92
C PHE A 24 18.85 16.80 -14.36
N ARG A 25 18.65 15.85 -15.26
CA ARG A 25 18.66 16.12 -16.69
C ARG A 25 17.33 15.73 -17.26
N VAL A 26 16.68 16.71 -17.85
CA VAL A 26 15.38 16.55 -18.48
C VAL A 26 15.58 16.66 -19.98
N PHE A 27 15.15 15.66 -20.74
CA PHE A 27 15.12 15.75 -22.19
C PHE A 27 13.68 16.02 -22.62
N ALA A 28 13.44 17.25 -23.07
CA ALA A 28 12.19 17.68 -23.67
C ALA A 28 12.20 17.57 -25.21
N ARG A 29 13.19 16.88 -25.80
CA ARG A 29 13.39 16.74 -27.26
C ARG A 29 13.78 15.32 -27.67
N TYR A 30 13.72 15.01 -28.97
CA TYR A 30 14.24 13.75 -29.53
C TYR A 30 15.72 13.56 -29.17
N LEU A 31 16.08 12.33 -28.77
CA LEU A 31 17.47 11.94 -28.51
C LEU A 31 18.21 11.81 -29.85
N THR A 32 19.29 12.56 -30.01
CA THR A 32 20.21 12.40 -31.14
C THR A 32 21.20 11.26 -30.87
N GLU A 33 21.92 10.80 -31.90
CA GLU A 33 23.02 9.83 -31.76
C GLU A 33 24.09 10.33 -30.76
N HIS A 34 24.40 11.62 -30.78
CA HIS A 34 25.29 12.26 -29.80
C HIS A 34 24.73 12.26 -28.37
N ASP A 35 23.41 12.39 -28.22
CA ASP A 35 22.77 12.28 -26.90
C ASP A 35 22.82 10.84 -26.39
N LEU A 36 22.71 9.85 -27.28
CA LEU A 36 22.88 8.44 -26.97
C LEU A 36 24.30 8.12 -26.51
N ASP A 37 25.34 8.63 -27.19
CA ASP A 37 26.73 8.41 -26.76
C ASP A 37 27.03 9.03 -25.39
N LYS A 38 26.52 10.24 -25.15
CA LYS A 38 26.60 10.88 -23.82
C LYS A 38 25.85 10.08 -22.77
N LEU A 39 24.72 9.48 -23.13
CA LEU A 39 23.91 8.65 -22.25
C LEU A 39 24.65 7.35 -21.95
N LYS A 40 25.25 6.65 -22.93
CA LYS A 40 26.09 5.46 -22.75
C LYS A 40 27.28 5.73 -21.82
N LEU A 41 28.01 6.83 -22.06
CA LEU A 41 29.13 7.27 -21.21
C LEU A 41 28.75 7.47 -19.74
N ARG A 42 27.51 7.88 -19.48
CA ARG A 42 27.00 8.20 -18.14
C ARG A 42 26.09 7.14 -17.55
N ALA A 43 25.60 6.20 -18.35
CA ALA A 43 24.63 5.20 -17.93
C ALA A 43 25.17 4.34 -16.78
N LYS A 44 26.48 4.10 -16.76
CA LYS A 44 27.18 3.45 -15.64
C LYS A 44 27.06 4.20 -14.30
N ARG A 45 26.72 5.50 -14.28
CA ARG A 45 26.55 6.32 -13.07
C ARG A 45 25.09 6.42 -12.62
N VAL A 46 24.14 6.14 -13.49
CA VAL A 46 22.72 6.26 -13.19
C VAL A 46 22.30 5.13 -12.24
N ARG A 47 21.77 5.52 -11.08
CA ARG A 47 21.26 4.59 -10.05
C ARG A 47 19.75 4.59 -9.95
N LYS A 48 19.09 5.67 -10.38
CA LYS A 48 17.63 5.81 -10.42
C LYS A 48 17.21 6.36 -11.76
N LEU A 49 16.19 5.76 -12.36
CA LEU A 49 15.55 6.21 -13.58
C LEU A 49 14.05 6.36 -13.32
N THR A 50 13.50 7.53 -13.64
CA THR A 50 12.06 7.80 -13.60
C THR A 50 11.59 8.16 -15.01
N ILE A 51 10.58 7.46 -15.49
CA ILE A 51 9.97 7.65 -16.80
C ILE A 51 8.54 8.14 -16.55
N THR A 52 8.18 9.27 -17.15
CA THR A 52 6.82 9.83 -17.03
C THR A 52 6.16 9.83 -18.40
N ILE A 53 5.03 9.16 -18.50
CA ILE A 53 4.23 9.00 -19.69
C ILE A 53 3.16 10.10 -19.72
N ARG A 54 3.15 10.98 -20.73
CA ARG A 54 2.23 12.15 -20.81
C ARG A 54 1.17 12.06 -21.90
N GLU A 55 1.49 11.53 -23.08
CA GLU A 55 0.60 11.44 -24.25
C GLU A 55 0.76 10.07 -24.94
N SER A 56 0.03 9.83 -26.04
CA SER A 56 0.00 8.53 -26.71
C SER A 56 1.41 7.96 -26.87
N ILE A 57 1.68 6.89 -26.12
CA ILE A 57 3.00 6.32 -25.94
C ILE A 57 3.57 5.82 -27.29
N SER A 58 2.76 5.69 -28.35
CA SER A 58 3.20 5.24 -29.68
C SER A 58 4.47 5.96 -30.18
N GLU A 59 4.60 7.27 -29.93
CA GLU A 59 5.78 8.03 -30.35
C GLU A 59 6.96 7.92 -29.38
N SER A 60 6.70 7.87 -28.07
CA SER A 60 7.74 7.67 -27.05
C SER A 60 8.29 6.25 -27.03
N LEU A 61 7.49 5.24 -27.37
CA LEU A 61 7.91 3.86 -27.61
C LEU A 61 8.57 3.66 -28.94
N LYS A 62 8.12 4.33 -30.02
CA LYS A 62 8.92 4.39 -31.26
C LYS A 62 10.30 4.95 -30.97
N ARG A 63 10.42 5.94 -30.08
CA ARG A 63 11.72 6.46 -29.63
C ARG A 63 12.49 5.41 -28.81
N LEU A 64 11.87 4.70 -27.87
CA LEU A 64 12.52 3.59 -27.14
C LEU A 64 12.93 2.41 -28.03
N SER A 65 12.13 2.07 -29.04
CA SER A 65 12.43 1.03 -30.01
C SER A 65 13.53 1.47 -30.97
N THR A 66 13.61 2.77 -31.32
CA THR A 66 14.74 3.35 -32.06
C THR A 66 16.02 3.32 -31.22
N ILE A 67 15.93 3.64 -29.92
CA ILE A 67 17.04 3.50 -28.97
C ILE A 67 17.45 2.02 -28.87
N GLN A 68 16.49 1.09 -28.75
CA GLN A 68 16.76 -0.34 -28.75
C GLN A 68 17.40 -0.83 -30.06
N ALA A 69 16.99 -0.30 -31.21
CA ALA A 69 17.57 -0.61 -32.51
C ALA A 69 18.98 -0.02 -32.68
N ALA A 70 19.27 1.11 -32.03
CA ALA A 70 20.58 1.76 -32.00
C ALA A 70 21.53 1.20 -30.91
N ILE A 71 20.99 0.52 -29.90
CA ILE A 71 21.75 -0.21 -28.88
C ILE A 71 22.10 -1.58 -29.46
N THR A 72 23.37 -1.83 -29.70
CA THR A 72 23.83 -3.16 -30.12
C THR A 72 23.75 -4.13 -28.94
N PHE A 73 23.60 -5.43 -29.18
CA PHE A 73 23.53 -6.48 -28.14
C PHE A 73 24.60 -6.37 -27.01
N PRO A 74 25.87 -5.98 -27.26
CA PRO A 74 26.87 -5.79 -26.19
C PRO A 74 26.62 -4.58 -25.25
N ASP A 75 25.77 -3.64 -25.63
CA ASP A 75 25.45 -2.45 -24.81
C ASP A 75 24.35 -2.73 -23.76
N PHE A 76 23.87 -3.99 -23.65
CA PHE A 76 22.77 -4.37 -22.78
C PHE A 76 23.22 -4.99 -21.44
N PRO A 77 22.61 -4.61 -20.29
CA PRO A 77 21.64 -3.52 -20.12
C PRO A 77 22.34 -2.15 -20.14
N VAL A 78 21.71 -1.15 -20.76
CA VAL A 78 22.26 0.21 -20.93
C VAL A 78 22.70 0.78 -19.57
N PHE A 79 21.82 0.67 -18.58
CA PHE A 79 22.06 1.13 -17.22
C PHE A 79 22.52 -0.03 -16.32
N THR A 80 23.75 -0.51 -16.53
CA THR A 80 24.35 -1.62 -15.77
C THR A 80 24.32 -1.46 -14.25
N ASN A 81 24.22 -0.22 -13.78
CA ASN A 81 24.28 0.17 -12.38
C ASN A 81 22.93 0.65 -11.80
N LEU A 82 21.85 0.55 -12.57
CA LEU A 82 20.51 0.97 -12.16
C LEU A 82 20.03 0.15 -10.96
N ARG A 83 19.56 0.83 -9.91
CA ARG A 83 18.99 0.23 -8.69
C ARG A 83 17.48 0.43 -8.60
N THR A 84 16.99 1.54 -9.12
CA THR A 84 15.56 1.90 -9.07
C THR A 84 15.06 2.27 -10.46
N LEU A 85 14.01 1.61 -10.90
CA LEU A 85 13.26 1.95 -12.11
C LEU A 85 11.83 2.32 -11.70
N GLU A 86 11.41 3.52 -12.05
CA GLU A 86 10.10 4.08 -11.75
C GLU A 86 9.44 4.53 -13.05
N VAL A 87 8.23 4.08 -13.30
CA VAL A 87 7.44 4.41 -14.48
C VAL A 87 6.14 4.99 -13.99
N LYS A 88 5.77 6.18 -14.46
CA LYS A 88 4.54 6.88 -14.04
C LYS A 88 3.73 7.34 -15.22
N ALA A 89 2.42 7.30 -15.09
CA ALA A 89 1.53 8.09 -15.92
C ALA A 89 1.48 9.53 -15.39
N ALA A 90 1.34 10.50 -16.29
CA ALA A 90 0.88 11.83 -15.93
C ALA A 90 -0.65 11.86 -15.87
N ASP A 91 -1.20 12.82 -15.14
CA ASP A 91 -2.62 12.94 -14.85
C ASP A 91 -3.50 12.99 -16.12
N ASP A 92 -2.97 13.53 -17.21
CA ASP A 92 -3.66 13.64 -18.50
C ASP A 92 -3.77 12.28 -19.21
N TRP A 93 -2.82 11.36 -18.99
CA TRP A 93 -2.82 10.02 -19.57
C TRP A 93 -3.88 9.12 -18.93
N VAL A 94 -4.12 9.24 -17.62
CA VAL A 94 -5.15 8.47 -16.90
C VAL A 94 -6.55 8.72 -17.46
N LYS A 95 -6.78 9.92 -18.01
CA LYS A 95 -8.05 10.39 -18.59
C LYS A 95 -8.22 10.05 -20.08
N SER A 96 -7.18 9.57 -20.76
CA SER A 96 -7.25 9.20 -22.19
C SER A 96 -8.05 7.90 -22.39
N ALA A 97 -8.85 7.84 -23.46
CA ALA A 97 -9.66 6.67 -23.84
C ALA A 97 -8.81 5.53 -24.45
N ASP A 98 -7.64 5.85 -25.00
CA ASP A 98 -6.73 4.89 -25.63
C ASP A 98 -5.57 4.56 -24.69
N LYS A 99 -5.76 3.51 -23.88
CA LYS A 99 -4.86 3.08 -22.79
C LYS A 99 -3.94 1.90 -23.18
N THR A 100 -4.14 1.31 -24.35
CA THR A 100 -3.41 0.10 -24.78
C THR A 100 -2.08 0.45 -25.44
N GLN A 101 -1.00 0.45 -24.68
CA GLN A 101 0.32 0.82 -25.17
C GLN A 101 1.39 -0.13 -24.65
N ASP A 102 2.18 -0.74 -25.55
CA ASP A 102 3.11 -1.81 -25.19
C ASP A 102 4.36 -1.30 -24.44
N ILE A 103 4.36 -1.36 -23.11
CA ILE A 103 5.54 -1.00 -22.30
C ILE A 103 6.64 -2.07 -22.24
N SER A 104 6.51 -3.20 -22.96
CA SER A 104 7.47 -4.32 -22.88
C SER A 104 8.91 -3.91 -23.19
N TYR A 105 9.10 -2.85 -23.99
CA TYR A 105 10.40 -2.26 -24.32
C TYR A 105 11.18 -1.76 -23.11
N LEU A 106 10.53 -1.44 -21.98
CA LEU A 106 11.22 -0.98 -20.76
C LEU A 106 12.17 -2.04 -20.18
N ARG A 107 12.00 -3.31 -20.57
CA ARG A 107 12.96 -4.39 -20.26
C ARG A 107 14.40 -4.03 -20.61
N ILE A 108 14.62 -3.16 -21.61
CA ILE A 108 15.97 -2.78 -22.04
C ILE A 108 16.74 -1.92 -21.06
N LEU A 109 16.00 -1.28 -20.15
CA LEU A 109 16.54 -0.37 -19.15
C LEU A 109 16.81 -1.12 -17.83
N ALA A 110 16.22 -2.30 -17.68
CA ALA A 110 16.27 -3.11 -16.48
C ALA A 110 17.42 -4.15 -16.57
N GLY A 111 18.05 -4.42 -15.44
CA GLY A 111 19.22 -5.30 -15.39
C GLY A 111 19.41 -5.96 -14.02
N PRO A 112 20.44 -6.81 -13.88
CA PRO A 112 20.65 -7.61 -12.66
C PRO A 112 20.96 -6.77 -11.42
N SER A 113 21.36 -5.51 -11.57
CA SER A 113 21.61 -4.57 -10.47
C SER A 113 20.34 -3.98 -9.86
N LEU A 114 19.19 -4.14 -10.51
CA LEU A 114 17.93 -3.55 -10.11
C LEU A 114 17.44 -4.14 -8.78
N ARG A 115 17.01 -3.26 -7.87
CA ARG A 115 16.50 -3.59 -6.53
C ARG A 115 15.07 -3.13 -6.31
N GLN A 116 14.68 -2.02 -6.93
CA GLN A 116 13.36 -1.41 -6.76
C GLN A 116 12.72 -1.21 -8.13
N LEU A 117 11.48 -1.67 -8.26
CA LEU A 117 10.68 -1.53 -9.47
C LEU A 117 9.33 -0.91 -9.10
N ARG A 118 8.97 0.18 -9.76
CA ARG A 118 7.74 0.91 -9.48
C ARG A 118 7.01 1.21 -10.78
N PHE A 119 5.82 0.64 -10.94
CA PHE A 119 4.90 0.96 -12.01
C PHE A 119 3.72 1.70 -11.41
N ASP A 120 3.65 3.00 -11.68
CA ASP A 120 2.55 3.90 -11.33
C ASP A 120 1.74 4.16 -12.61
N ILE A 121 1.35 3.05 -13.23
CA ILE A 121 0.59 2.97 -14.47
C ILE A 121 -0.37 1.78 -14.37
N PRO A 122 -1.57 1.87 -14.96
CA PRO A 122 -2.45 0.75 -15.23
C PRO A 122 -1.74 -0.37 -15.98
N LEU A 123 -1.95 -1.59 -15.50
CA LEU A 123 -1.54 -2.83 -16.15
C LEU A 123 -2.80 -3.61 -16.54
N ASP A 124 -3.65 -2.95 -17.32
CA ASP A 124 -4.96 -3.42 -17.75
C ASP A 124 -4.95 -4.20 -19.07
N SER A 125 -3.93 -3.99 -19.91
CA SER A 125 -3.78 -4.68 -21.19
C SER A 125 -2.80 -5.87 -21.13
N PRO A 126 -3.00 -6.93 -21.94
CA PRO A 126 -2.06 -8.06 -22.06
C PRO A 126 -0.62 -7.63 -22.40
N GLU A 127 -0.47 -6.62 -23.25
CA GLU A 127 0.81 -6.05 -23.65
C GLU A 127 1.53 -5.44 -22.45
N ASN A 128 0.80 -4.69 -21.61
CA ASN A 128 1.33 -4.08 -20.40
C ASN A 128 1.73 -5.11 -19.35
N VAL A 129 0.89 -6.12 -19.12
CA VAL A 129 1.16 -7.18 -18.15
C VAL A 129 2.33 -8.07 -18.59
N SER A 130 2.61 -8.18 -19.90
CA SER A 130 3.69 -9.01 -20.43
C SER A 130 5.07 -8.65 -19.85
N ILE A 131 5.29 -7.38 -19.49
CA ILE A 131 6.54 -6.93 -18.87
C ILE A 131 6.83 -7.66 -17.55
N LEU A 132 5.78 -7.97 -16.78
CA LEU A 132 5.89 -8.67 -15.51
C LEU A 132 6.33 -10.12 -15.69
N THR A 133 6.11 -10.73 -16.84
CA THR A 133 6.63 -12.10 -17.11
C THR A 133 8.11 -12.11 -17.47
N ALA A 134 8.61 -11.03 -18.09
CA ALA A 134 9.97 -10.95 -18.58
C ALA A 134 10.96 -10.48 -17.51
N LEU A 135 10.57 -9.49 -16.71
CA LEU A 135 11.45 -8.86 -15.74
C LEU A 135 11.99 -9.79 -14.64
N PRO A 136 11.24 -10.77 -14.11
CA PRO A 136 11.78 -11.70 -13.12
C PRO A 136 13.02 -12.47 -13.61
N ARG A 137 13.09 -12.78 -14.91
CA ARG A 137 14.24 -13.48 -15.48
C ARG A 137 15.49 -12.60 -15.56
N GLN A 138 15.32 -11.31 -15.83
CA GLN A 138 16.40 -10.33 -16.03
C GLN A 138 16.83 -9.64 -14.72
N CYS A 139 15.88 -9.46 -13.81
CA CYS A 139 16.00 -8.67 -12.59
C CYS A 139 15.67 -9.52 -11.36
N LYS A 140 16.37 -10.65 -11.19
CA LYS A 140 16.18 -11.61 -10.08
C LYS A 140 16.43 -11.02 -8.68
N ASN A 141 17.07 -9.86 -8.65
CA ASN A 141 17.63 -9.20 -7.50
C ASN A 141 16.71 -8.12 -6.90
N VAL A 142 15.52 -7.95 -7.46
CA VAL A 142 14.51 -6.99 -7.00
C VAL A 142 14.02 -7.39 -5.62
N THR A 143 14.03 -6.42 -4.70
CA THR A 143 13.59 -6.55 -3.31
C THR A 143 12.33 -5.76 -3.02
N GLU A 144 12.02 -4.74 -3.83
CA GLU A 144 10.85 -3.89 -3.68
C GLU A 144 10.09 -3.78 -5.00
N LEU A 145 8.78 -4.03 -4.95
CA LEU A 145 7.88 -3.92 -6.09
C LEU A 145 6.67 -3.05 -5.73
N LYS A 146 6.44 -1.98 -6.49
CA LYS A 146 5.22 -1.16 -6.42
C LYS A 146 4.45 -1.30 -7.72
N LEU A 147 3.19 -1.73 -7.63
CA LEU A 147 2.24 -1.80 -8.73
C LEU A 147 1.06 -0.87 -8.41
N GLY A 148 0.85 0.13 -9.28
CA GLY A 148 -0.09 1.24 -9.10
C GLY A 148 -1.54 0.92 -9.51
N PRO A 149 -2.37 1.97 -9.68
CA PRO A 149 -3.82 1.83 -9.74
C PRO A 149 -4.26 1.27 -11.08
N ALA A 150 -5.17 0.31 -11.05
CA ALA A 150 -5.77 -0.39 -12.19
C ALA A 150 -4.89 -1.48 -12.83
N MET A 151 -4.83 -2.64 -12.17
CA MET A 151 -4.84 -3.87 -12.95
C MET A 151 -6.28 -4.14 -13.35
N SER A 152 -6.56 -4.39 -14.64
CA SER A 152 -7.89 -4.85 -15.01
C SER A 152 -8.16 -6.17 -14.29
N SER A 153 -9.38 -6.36 -13.79
CA SER A 153 -9.84 -7.59 -13.14
C SER A 153 -10.01 -8.77 -14.12
N GLY A 154 -9.35 -8.72 -15.28
CA GLY A 154 -9.41 -9.77 -16.27
C GLY A 154 -8.78 -11.06 -15.74
N PRO A 155 -9.31 -12.24 -16.10
CA PRO A 155 -8.72 -13.52 -15.70
C PRO A 155 -7.30 -13.71 -16.28
N PHE A 156 -6.98 -13.04 -17.39
CA PHE A 156 -5.65 -13.12 -18.01
C PHE A 156 -4.58 -12.35 -17.21
N SER A 157 -4.87 -11.11 -16.78
CA SER A 157 -3.93 -10.29 -16.02
C SER A 157 -3.61 -10.92 -14.66
N SER A 158 -4.60 -11.56 -14.03
CA SER A 158 -4.43 -12.17 -12.71
C SER A 158 -3.47 -13.38 -12.73
N VAL A 159 -3.66 -14.33 -13.65
CA VAL A 159 -2.80 -15.52 -13.79
C VAL A 159 -1.36 -15.14 -14.16
N VAL A 160 -1.20 -14.13 -15.00
CA VAL A 160 0.13 -13.68 -15.42
C VAL A 160 0.87 -13.01 -14.26
N LEU A 161 0.18 -12.19 -13.46
CA LEU A 161 0.75 -11.58 -12.26
C LEU A 161 1.17 -12.65 -11.25
N ASP A 162 0.31 -13.64 -10.98
CA ASP A 162 0.63 -14.75 -10.08
C ASP A 162 1.91 -15.47 -10.49
N ARG A 163 1.97 -15.83 -11.78
CA ARG A 163 3.16 -16.47 -12.32
C ARG A 163 4.38 -15.58 -12.19
N ALA A 164 4.27 -14.29 -12.49
CA ALA A 164 5.40 -13.34 -12.41
C ALA A 164 5.94 -13.20 -10.97
N LEU A 165 5.05 -12.97 -10.01
CA LEU A 165 5.40 -12.80 -8.59
C LEU A 165 6.13 -14.02 -8.04
N GLY A 166 5.68 -15.23 -8.41
CA GLY A 166 6.31 -16.48 -7.99
C GLY A 166 7.76 -16.69 -8.46
N HIS A 167 8.28 -15.88 -9.39
CA HIS A 167 9.67 -15.96 -9.87
C HIS A 167 10.62 -14.97 -9.17
N TRP A 168 10.12 -14.11 -8.28
CA TRP A 168 10.90 -13.11 -7.58
C TRP A 168 11.16 -13.51 -6.12
N ASP A 169 12.03 -14.49 -5.91
CA ASP A 169 12.36 -15.04 -4.58
C ASP A 169 13.00 -14.03 -3.60
N GLN A 170 13.49 -12.91 -4.13
CA GLN A 170 14.19 -11.87 -3.36
C GLN A 170 13.28 -10.75 -2.86
N LEU A 171 11.99 -10.76 -3.23
CA LEU A 171 11.04 -9.72 -2.81
C LEU A 171 10.88 -9.69 -1.30
N GLN A 172 11.02 -8.49 -0.74
CA GLN A 172 10.87 -8.18 0.67
C GLN A 172 9.71 -7.21 0.90
N GLU A 173 9.44 -6.33 -0.07
CA GLU A 173 8.43 -5.30 0.01
C GLU A 173 7.58 -5.30 -1.25
N ILE A 174 6.27 -5.42 -1.08
CA ILE A 174 5.32 -5.39 -2.19
C ILE A 174 4.21 -4.41 -1.83
N TYR A 175 3.94 -3.48 -2.75
CA TYR A 175 2.77 -2.61 -2.75
C TYR A 175 1.94 -2.92 -3.98
N VAL A 176 0.67 -3.28 -3.78
CA VAL A 176 -0.30 -3.51 -4.87
C VAL A 176 -1.55 -2.71 -4.58
N GLU A 177 -1.83 -1.73 -5.44
CA GLU A 177 -2.99 -0.83 -5.29
C GLU A 177 -4.32 -1.50 -5.63
N THR A 178 -4.35 -2.66 -6.29
CA THR A 178 -5.61 -3.38 -6.45
C THR A 178 -5.41 -4.88 -6.58
N ILE A 179 -5.95 -5.65 -5.63
CA ILE A 179 -6.07 -7.11 -5.71
C ILE A 179 -7.52 -7.50 -6.00
N HIS A 180 -7.70 -8.33 -7.03
CA HIS A 180 -9.00 -8.82 -7.48
C HIS A 180 -9.21 -10.33 -7.28
N SER A 181 -8.17 -11.07 -6.88
CA SER A 181 -8.19 -12.54 -6.79
C SER A 181 -7.52 -13.04 -5.51
N LEU A 182 -8.12 -14.06 -4.89
CA LEU A 182 -7.51 -14.81 -3.80
C LEU A 182 -6.21 -15.53 -4.22
N GLY A 183 -6.08 -15.87 -5.52
CA GLY A 183 -4.86 -16.48 -6.07
C GLY A 183 -3.62 -15.62 -5.81
N HIS A 184 -3.76 -14.29 -5.92
CA HIS A 184 -2.70 -13.34 -5.62
C HIS A 184 -2.22 -13.46 -4.17
N LEU A 185 -3.15 -13.61 -3.21
CA LEU A 185 -2.80 -13.76 -1.80
C LEU A 185 -2.06 -15.07 -1.52
N VAL A 186 -2.50 -16.16 -2.15
CA VAL A 186 -1.82 -17.46 -2.05
C VAL A 186 -0.40 -17.35 -2.59
N THR A 187 -0.23 -16.81 -3.80
CA THR A 187 1.10 -16.59 -4.40
C THR A 187 2.01 -15.75 -3.51
N LEU A 188 1.50 -14.63 -2.98
CA LEU A 188 2.25 -13.75 -2.10
C LEU A 188 2.62 -14.43 -0.77
N SER A 189 1.75 -15.29 -0.22
CA SER A 189 2.01 -16.03 1.02
C SER A 189 3.19 -16.99 0.92
N HIS A 190 3.50 -17.47 -0.29
CA HIS A 190 4.61 -18.38 -0.56
C HIS A 190 5.95 -17.67 -0.76
N LEU A 191 5.99 -16.33 -0.84
CA LEU A 191 7.23 -15.60 -1.02
C LEU A 191 8.10 -15.67 0.26
N PRO A 192 9.28 -16.33 0.21
CA PRO A 192 10.02 -16.70 1.41
C PRO A 192 10.62 -15.50 2.15
N ARG A 193 10.83 -14.37 1.45
CA ARG A 193 11.49 -13.17 1.98
C ARG A 193 10.56 -11.98 2.17
N LEU A 194 9.27 -12.13 1.87
CA LEU A 194 8.30 -11.04 1.96
C LEU A 194 8.10 -10.61 3.41
N ARG A 195 8.45 -9.37 3.73
CA ARG A 195 8.42 -8.78 5.08
C ARG A 195 7.38 -7.67 5.22
N THR A 196 7.14 -6.93 4.14
CA THR A 196 6.20 -5.81 4.09
C THR A 196 5.25 -6.03 2.92
N LEU A 197 3.95 -5.98 3.21
CA LEU A 197 2.91 -6.08 2.21
C LEU A 197 1.91 -4.94 2.41
N GLU A 198 1.69 -4.16 1.36
CA GLU A 198 0.66 -3.13 1.33
C GLU A 198 -0.29 -3.43 0.18
N LEU A 199 -1.58 -3.54 0.50
CA LEU A 199 -2.61 -3.94 -0.43
C LEU A 199 -3.75 -2.95 -0.40
N GLU A 200 -4.35 -2.73 -1.56
CA GLU A 200 -5.70 -2.22 -1.65
C GLU A 200 -6.59 -3.30 -2.29
N MET A 201 -7.68 -3.62 -1.60
CA MET A 201 -8.57 -4.73 -1.89
C MET A 201 -9.90 -4.16 -2.35
N GLY A 202 -10.29 -4.50 -3.58
CA GLY A 202 -11.62 -4.25 -4.10
C GLY A 202 -12.55 -5.46 -3.91
N LEU A 203 -13.60 -5.53 -4.73
CA LEU A 203 -14.45 -6.72 -4.86
C LEU A 203 -13.59 -7.91 -5.31
N LEU A 204 -13.30 -8.84 -4.39
CA LEU A 204 -12.69 -10.13 -4.74
C LEU A 204 -13.73 -10.93 -5.50
N GLN A 205 -13.43 -11.29 -6.76
CA GLN A 205 -14.31 -12.19 -7.49
C GLN A 205 -14.19 -13.59 -6.87
N ASP A 206 -15.34 -14.22 -6.60
CA ASP A 206 -15.44 -15.58 -6.07
C ASP A 206 -14.87 -16.57 -7.08
N VAL A 207 -13.56 -16.81 -6.96
CA VAL A 207 -12.96 -18.05 -7.44
C VAL A 207 -12.82 -18.91 -6.21
N SER A 208 -13.57 -20.00 -6.20
CA SER A 208 -13.60 -21.07 -5.21
C SER A 208 -12.21 -21.68 -5.02
N ALA A 209 -11.34 -20.97 -4.31
CA ALA A 209 -10.08 -21.48 -3.82
C ALA A 209 -10.34 -22.17 -2.47
N SER A 210 -10.87 -23.38 -2.51
CA SER A 210 -10.70 -24.34 -1.43
C SER A 210 -9.24 -24.78 -1.39
N GLY A 211 -8.36 -23.87 -0.98
CA GLY A 211 -6.92 -24.10 -0.85
C GLY A 211 -6.52 -24.14 0.62
N PRO A 212 -5.55 -24.99 1.01
CA PRO A 212 -5.05 -25.00 2.38
C PRO A 212 -4.42 -23.64 2.72
N SER A 213 -4.57 -23.26 3.98
CA SER A 213 -3.98 -22.08 4.61
C SER A 213 -2.45 -22.08 4.48
N GLY A 214 -1.94 -21.40 3.45
CA GLY A 214 -0.55 -20.97 3.35
C GLY A 214 -0.37 -19.66 4.12
N GLY A 215 0.27 -19.72 5.29
CA GLY A 215 0.55 -18.55 6.11
C GLY A 215 1.74 -17.76 5.58
N PHE A 216 1.68 -16.42 5.65
CA PHE A 216 2.85 -15.59 5.34
C PHE A 216 3.94 -15.78 6.41
N ARG A 217 4.97 -16.59 6.11
CA ARG A 217 5.96 -17.03 7.11
C ARG A 217 6.95 -15.96 7.56
N SER A 218 7.22 -14.98 6.70
CA SER A 218 8.22 -13.93 6.93
C SER A 218 7.61 -12.54 7.06
N LEU A 219 6.28 -12.42 6.97
CA LEU A 219 5.59 -11.14 6.93
C LEU A 219 5.54 -10.52 8.32
N THR A 220 6.14 -9.33 8.42
CA THR A 220 6.27 -8.56 9.66
C THR A 220 5.39 -7.31 9.68
N ARG A 221 5.03 -6.79 8.50
CA ARG A 221 4.20 -5.60 8.33
C ARG A 221 3.16 -5.83 7.26
N LEU A 222 1.91 -5.58 7.59
CA LEU A 222 0.80 -5.66 6.68
C LEU A 222 -0.04 -4.39 6.78
N LYS A 223 -0.33 -3.79 5.63
CA LYS A 223 -1.23 -2.66 5.51
C LYS A 223 -2.26 -2.96 4.42
N VAL A 224 -3.54 -2.79 4.75
CA VAL A 224 -4.63 -3.12 3.84
C VAL A 224 -5.64 -2.01 3.82
N PHE A 225 -5.97 -1.54 2.62
CA PHE A 225 -7.11 -0.70 2.35
C PHE A 225 -8.19 -1.55 1.72
N VAL A 226 -9.41 -1.51 2.24
CA VAL A 226 -10.56 -2.20 1.67
C VAL A 226 -11.48 -1.12 1.12
N LEU A 227 -11.62 -1.10 -0.21
CA LEU A 227 -12.46 -0.13 -0.92
C LEU A 227 -13.64 -0.84 -1.58
N GLY A 228 -14.87 -0.43 -1.28
CA GLY A 228 -16.03 -0.86 -2.05
C GLY A 228 -17.37 -0.39 -1.50
N GLN A 229 -18.29 -0.11 -2.41
CA GLN A 229 -19.65 0.33 -2.08
C GLN A 229 -20.54 -0.82 -1.59
N ASP A 230 -20.25 -2.06 -2.01
CA ASP A 230 -21.05 -3.26 -1.71
C ASP A 230 -20.24 -4.43 -1.12
N SER A 231 -18.92 -4.34 -1.09
CA SER A 231 -18.07 -5.37 -0.50
C SER A 231 -18.04 -5.17 1.02
N GLY A 232 -18.82 -5.95 1.76
CA GLY A 232 -18.71 -6.02 3.21
C GLY A 232 -17.31 -6.47 3.67
N THR A 233 -17.15 -6.78 4.95
CA THR A 233 -15.85 -7.18 5.54
C THR A 233 -15.28 -8.53 5.05
N GLU A 234 -16.00 -9.26 4.22
CA GLU A 234 -15.64 -10.60 3.74
C GLU A 234 -14.24 -10.70 3.10
N PRO A 235 -13.80 -9.80 2.19
CA PRO A 235 -12.45 -9.87 1.62
C PRO A 235 -11.36 -9.82 2.69
N LEU A 236 -11.56 -8.97 3.70
CA LEU A 236 -10.65 -8.87 4.83
C LEU A 236 -10.68 -10.14 5.67
N LEU A 237 -11.86 -10.68 6.00
CA LEU A 237 -11.98 -11.93 6.78
C LEU A 237 -11.30 -13.12 6.09
N ARG A 238 -11.37 -13.18 4.76
CA ARG A 238 -10.64 -14.17 3.96
C ARG A 238 -9.12 -13.95 4.05
N LEU A 239 -8.64 -12.72 3.87
CA LEU A 239 -7.23 -12.38 4.05
C LEU A 239 -6.73 -12.77 5.45
N LEU A 240 -7.50 -12.48 6.50
CA LEU A 240 -7.17 -12.85 7.88
C LEU A 240 -6.96 -14.37 8.04
N GLY A 241 -7.68 -15.19 7.27
CA GLY A 241 -7.45 -16.64 7.21
C GLY A 241 -6.06 -17.05 6.71
N HIS A 242 -5.40 -16.21 5.90
CA HIS A 242 -4.05 -16.42 5.38
C HIS A 242 -2.93 -15.86 6.28
N LEU A 243 -3.27 -15.15 7.35
CA LEU A 243 -2.29 -14.57 8.29
C LEU A 243 -1.95 -15.50 9.46
N PHE A 244 -2.48 -16.71 9.45
CA PHE A 244 -2.23 -17.68 10.52
C PHE A 244 -0.73 -17.97 10.63
N HIS A 245 -0.19 -17.86 11.85
CA HIS A 245 1.24 -17.99 12.19
C HIS A 245 2.18 -16.94 11.56
N SER A 246 1.67 -15.88 10.94
CA SER A 246 2.53 -14.80 10.47
C SER A 246 3.17 -14.05 11.64
N PRO A 247 4.50 -13.80 11.61
CA PRO A 247 5.20 -13.08 12.68
C PRO A 247 4.99 -11.55 12.56
N LEU A 248 3.72 -11.13 12.47
CA LEU A 248 3.34 -9.74 12.28
C LEU A 248 3.70 -8.93 13.53
N SER A 249 4.42 -7.83 13.30
CA SER A 249 4.77 -6.81 14.29
C SER A 249 3.95 -5.53 14.10
N ASP A 250 3.47 -5.29 12.87
CA ASP A 250 2.75 -4.09 12.47
C ASP A 250 1.58 -4.49 11.57
N LEU A 251 0.37 -4.09 11.96
CA LEU A 251 -0.85 -4.44 11.27
C LEU A 251 -1.74 -3.21 11.13
N GLU A 252 -2.05 -2.84 9.89
CA GLU A 252 -2.92 -1.71 9.58
C GLU A 252 -4.07 -2.14 8.67
N PHE A 253 -5.31 -1.88 9.08
CA PHE A 253 -6.51 -2.07 8.27
C PHE A 253 -7.27 -0.75 8.16
N TYR A 254 -7.66 -0.39 6.95
CA TYR A 254 -8.49 0.76 6.68
C TYR A 254 -9.64 0.33 5.79
N ILE A 255 -10.85 0.46 6.28
CA ILE A 255 -12.06 -0.08 5.66
C ILE A 255 -12.96 1.09 5.33
N GLN A 256 -13.26 1.26 4.05
CA GLN A 256 -14.30 2.15 3.61
C GLN A 256 -15.54 1.29 3.29
N SER A 257 -16.59 1.44 4.11
CA SER A 257 -17.85 0.71 3.95
C SER A 257 -19.00 1.70 3.72
N ASN A 258 -19.94 1.35 2.85
CA ASN A 258 -21.24 2.02 2.77
C ASN A 258 -22.33 1.23 3.53
N SER A 259 -21.96 0.15 4.23
CA SER A 259 -22.88 -0.57 5.09
C SER A 259 -23.35 0.35 6.21
N ARG A 260 -24.67 0.40 6.44
CA ARG A 260 -25.28 1.07 7.60
C ARG A 260 -25.11 0.26 8.90
N ASP A 261 -24.31 -0.81 8.85
CA ASP A 261 -24.29 -1.86 9.86
C ASP A 261 -22.95 -1.91 10.58
N ASP A 262 -22.98 -1.60 11.87
CA ASP A 262 -21.81 -1.51 12.75
C ASP A 262 -21.19 -2.86 13.11
N ARG A 263 -21.79 -3.97 12.68
CA ARG A 263 -21.36 -5.33 13.04
C ARG A 263 -20.00 -5.74 12.45
N ASP A 264 -19.49 -4.98 11.48
CA ASP A 264 -18.26 -5.25 10.76
C ASP A 264 -17.01 -5.20 11.67
N LEU A 265 -16.86 -4.15 12.49
CA LEU A 265 -15.67 -3.98 13.35
C LEU A 265 -15.57 -5.06 14.45
N PRO A 266 -16.63 -5.39 15.21
CA PRO A 266 -16.61 -6.52 16.14
C PRO A 266 -16.20 -7.85 15.52
N LEU A 267 -16.72 -8.14 14.31
CA LEU A 267 -16.42 -9.39 13.60
C LEU A 267 -14.94 -9.46 13.23
N ILE A 268 -14.37 -8.35 12.76
CA ILE A 268 -12.94 -8.24 12.45
C ILE A 268 -12.09 -8.43 13.71
N LEU A 269 -12.41 -7.72 14.80
CA LEU A 269 -11.64 -7.82 16.05
C LEU A 269 -11.67 -9.25 16.60
N LYS A 270 -12.84 -9.89 16.59
CA LYS A 270 -13.00 -11.29 16.98
C LYS A 270 -12.20 -12.23 16.08
N ARG A 271 -12.18 -11.99 14.77
CA ARG A 271 -11.40 -12.83 13.85
C ARG A 271 -9.90 -12.63 14.05
N LEU A 272 -9.46 -11.39 14.24
CA LEU A 272 -8.06 -11.03 14.51
C LEU A 272 -7.53 -11.75 15.74
N SER A 273 -8.28 -11.73 16.84
CA SER A 273 -7.86 -12.34 18.10
C SER A 273 -7.71 -13.87 18.02
N GLN A 274 -8.35 -14.51 17.04
CA GLN A 274 -8.26 -15.95 16.78
C GLN A 274 -7.08 -16.33 15.88
N VAL A 275 -6.70 -15.47 14.92
CA VAL A 275 -5.77 -15.84 13.84
C VAL A 275 -4.38 -15.23 13.98
N ILE A 276 -4.29 -14.02 14.55
CA ILE A 276 -3.03 -13.29 14.64
C ILE A 276 -2.26 -13.76 15.88
N ASN A 277 -0.96 -14.00 15.71
CA ASN A 277 -0.09 -14.28 16.84
C ASN A 277 0.06 -13.04 17.72
N SER A 278 -0.63 -13.05 18.85
CA SER A 278 -0.68 -11.91 19.76
C SER A 278 0.65 -11.58 20.43
N LYS A 279 1.62 -12.51 20.39
CA LYS A 279 2.96 -12.34 20.98
C LYS A 279 3.92 -11.54 20.10
N THR A 280 3.67 -11.43 18.79
CA THR A 280 4.57 -10.69 17.89
C THR A 280 4.06 -9.30 17.58
N LEU A 281 2.76 -9.06 17.72
CA LEU A 281 2.13 -7.80 17.32
C LEU A 281 2.48 -6.67 18.30
N GLU A 282 3.09 -5.61 17.78
CA GLU A 282 3.53 -4.44 18.55
C GLU A 282 2.70 -3.20 18.23
N ARG A 283 2.24 -3.11 16.98
CA ARG A 283 1.46 -1.99 16.43
C ARG A 283 0.21 -2.51 15.73
N LEU A 284 -0.94 -1.96 16.13
CA LEU A 284 -2.23 -2.28 15.54
C LEU A 284 -2.94 -0.97 15.20
N SER A 285 -3.27 -0.79 13.92
CA SER A 285 -4.12 0.30 13.44
C SER A 285 -5.33 -0.28 12.72
N ILE A 286 -6.52 0.14 13.13
CA ILE A 286 -7.77 -0.25 12.48
C ILE A 286 -8.56 1.03 12.28
N GLY A 287 -8.96 1.33 11.05
CA GLY A 287 -9.88 2.41 10.77
C GLY A 287 -11.06 1.91 9.97
N VAL A 288 -12.26 2.28 10.40
CA VAL A 288 -13.50 1.99 9.68
C VAL A 288 -14.21 3.30 9.40
N TRP A 289 -14.42 3.59 8.12
CA TRP A 289 -15.20 4.73 7.66
C TRP A 289 -16.51 4.24 7.08
N THR A 290 -17.61 4.68 7.67
CA THR A 290 -18.96 4.41 7.19
C THR A 290 -19.60 5.69 6.66
N GLN A 291 -20.14 5.64 5.44
CA GLN A 291 -20.95 6.74 4.90
C GLN A 291 -22.43 6.52 5.28
N GLY A 292 -23.08 7.56 5.85
CA GLY A 292 -24.54 7.57 6.02
C GLY A 292 -25.09 6.75 7.20
N MET A 293 -24.36 6.71 8.31
CA MET A 293 -24.80 6.07 9.57
C MET A 293 -26.09 6.69 10.13
N ASP A 294 -27.04 5.85 10.53
CA ASP A 294 -28.25 6.28 11.23
C ASP A 294 -27.93 6.50 12.72
N PRO A 295 -28.10 7.73 13.26
CA PRO A 295 -27.85 8.02 14.67
C PRO A 295 -28.79 7.28 15.64
N ALA A 296 -29.86 6.64 15.15
CA ALA A 296 -30.86 5.96 15.97
C ALA A 296 -30.52 4.50 16.34
N VAL A 297 -29.46 3.90 15.78
CA VAL A 297 -29.08 2.51 16.10
C VAL A 297 -28.48 2.48 17.51
N GLY A 298 -29.17 1.80 18.43
CA GLY A 298 -29.00 1.88 19.87
C GLY A 298 -27.56 1.80 20.40
N LEU A 299 -27.33 2.56 21.48
CA LEU A 299 -26.13 2.52 22.30
C LEU A 299 -26.03 1.13 22.97
N SER A 300 -25.23 0.23 22.41
CA SER A 300 -24.73 -0.93 23.14
C SER A 300 -23.73 -0.48 24.21
N ASP A 301 -23.64 -1.19 25.33
CA ASP A 301 -22.65 -0.92 26.38
C ASP A 301 -21.20 -1.11 25.89
N ASP A 302 -21.01 -2.00 24.90
CA ASP A 302 -19.77 -2.14 24.12
C ASP A 302 -20.13 -2.46 22.66
N PRO A 303 -20.31 -1.44 21.79
CA PRO A 303 -20.68 -1.67 20.40
C PRO A 303 -19.56 -2.28 19.57
N TYR A 304 -18.31 -2.24 20.06
CA TYR A 304 -17.13 -2.67 19.31
C TYR A 304 -16.51 -3.96 19.81
N HIS A 305 -16.92 -4.47 20.98
CA HIS A 305 -16.33 -5.66 21.59
C HIS A 305 -14.80 -5.53 21.71
N LEU A 306 -14.36 -4.45 22.38
CA LEU A 306 -12.94 -4.14 22.55
C LEU A 306 -12.20 -5.19 23.40
N ASP A 307 -12.95 -6.00 24.16
CA ASP A 307 -12.45 -7.17 24.87
C ASP A 307 -11.76 -8.19 23.96
N ALA A 308 -12.14 -8.25 22.67
CA ALA A 308 -11.45 -9.07 21.67
C ALA A 308 -9.97 -8.71 21.51
N LEU A 309 -9.53 -7.51 21.91
CA LEU A 309 -8.13 -7.09 21.84
C LEU A 309 -7.26 -7.56 23.02
N GLN A 310 -7.86 -8.08 24.10
CA GLN A 310 -7.14 -8.51 25.29
C GLN A 310 -5.94 -9.45 25.04
N PRO A 311 -5.98 -10.39 24.06
CA PRO A 311 -4.84 -11.26 23.79
C PRO A 311 -3.57 -10.52 23.34
N PHE A 312 -3.67 -9.31 22.78
CA PHE A 312 -2.57 -8.53 22.20
C PHE A 312 -1.73 -7.78 23.24
N CYS A 313 -1.22 -8.50 24.24
CA CYS A 313 -0.51 -7.93 25.39
C CYS A 313 0.81 -7.21 25.04
N ASN A 314 1.40 -7.48 23.88
CA ASN A 314 2.64 -6.85 23.40
C ASN A 314 2.41 -5.57 22.59
N VAL A 315 1.15 -5.22 22.30
CA VAL A 315 0.81 -3.99 21.58
C VAL A 315 1.16 -2.77 22.43
N HIS A 316 2.00 -1.91 21.88
CA HIS A 316 2.40 -0.64 22.50
C HIS A 316 1.88 0.59 21.74
N ALA A 317 1.46 0.44 20.48
CA ALA A 317 0.78 1.48 19.74
C ALA A 317 -0.54 0.94 19.19
N LEU A 318 -1.64 1.52 19.65
CA LEU A 318 -2.98 1.13 19.27
C LEU A 318 -3.69 2.32 18.65
N ARG A 319 -4.14 2.16 17.41
CA ARG A 319 -5.00 3.09 16.71
C ARG A 319 -6.29 2.39 16.34
N ILE A 320 -7.43 2.91 16.79
CA ILE A 320 -8.74 2.39 16.42
C ILE A 320 -9.61 3.59 16.06
N TRP A 321 -9.89 3.79 14.78
CA TRP A 321 -10.83 4.81 14.33
C TRP A 321 -12.22 4.22 14.37
N MET A 322 -12.96 4.61 15.39
CA MET A 322 -14.28 4.08 15.70
C MET A 322 -15.33 5.01 15.10
N PRO A 323 -16.26 4.49 14.28
CA PRO A 323 -17.24 5.32 13.58
C PRO A 323 -18.35 5.87 14.49
N ARG A 324 -18.38 5.50 15.77
CA ARG A 324 -19.21 6.08 16.85
C ARG A 324 -18.39 6.18 18.13
N ALA A 325 -18.87 7.02 19.05
CA ALA A 325 -18.27 7.14 20.37
C ALA A 325 -18.38 5.82 21.15
N THR A 326 -17.25 5.33 21.68
CA THR A 326 -17.25 4.22 22.65
C THR A 326 -17.49 4.75 24.06
N PRO A 327 -18.34 4.10 24.86
CA PRO A 327 -18.42 4.39 26.29
C PRO A 327 -17.05 4.26 26.97
N LEU A 328 -16.85 5.00 28.06
CA LEU A 328 -15.61 4.95 28.83
C LEU A 328 -15.29 3.55 29.41
N PRO A 329 -16.25 2.75 29.94
CA PRO A 329 -15.92 1.49 30.61
C PRO A 329 -15.19 0.45 29.74
N PRO A 330 -15.59 0.17 28.48
CA PRO A 330 -14.82 -0.69 27.58
C PRO A 330 -13.37 -0.21 27.38
N LEU A 331 -13.15 1.09 27.22
CA LEU A 331 -11.82 1.68 27.06
C LEU A 331 -10.95 1.50 28.31
N LEU A 332 -11.52 1.69 29.50
CA LEU A 332 -10.80 1.46 30.76
C LEU A 332 -10.44 -0.01 30.95
N SER A 333 -11.36 -0.92 30.61
CA SER A 333 -11.12 -2.37 30.65
C SER A 333 -9.97 -2.78 29.71
N LEU A 334 -9.92 -2.20 28.51
CA LEU A 334 -8.83 -2.40 27.56
C LEU A 334 -7.48 -1.97 28.15
N GLY A 335 -7.40 -0.80 28.78
CA GLY A 335 -6.15 -0.33 29.39
C GLY A 335 -5.66 -1.22 30.53
N ARG A 336 -6.58 -1.77 31.32
CA ARG A 336 -6.26 -2.74 32.38
C ARG A 336 -5.72 -4.05 31.80
N ALA A 337 -6.24 -4.49 30.66
CA ALA A 337 -5.79 -5.71 30.00
C ALA A 337 -4.45 -5.51 29.28
N ILE A 338 -4.27 -4.41 28.55
CA ILE A 338 -3.09 -4.12 27.72
C ILE A 338 -2.29 -2.96 28.32
N ARG A 339 -1.71 -3.19 29.49
CA ARG A 339 -0.96 -2.16 30.26
C ARG A 339 0.32 -1.67 29.55
N GLY A 340 0.69 -2.31 28.44
CA GLY A 340 1.86 -2.00 27.62
C GLY A 340 1.70 -0.78 26.70
N ILE A 341 0.47 -0.33 26.47
CA ILE A 341 0.16 0.74 25.50
C ILE A 341 0.85 2.05 25.87
N ARG A 342 1.59 2.60 24.90
CA ARG A 342 2.32 3.88 24.96
C ARG A 342 1.69 4.95 24.08
N SER A 343 1.05 4.54 23.00
CA SER A 343 0.34 5.43 22.08
C SER A 343 -1.07 4.89 21.87
N LEU A 344 -2.08 5.69 22.17
CA LEU A 344 -3.48 5.39 21.94
C LEU A 344 -4.07 6.49 21.05
N ASP A 345 -4.63 6.10 19.92
CA ASP A 345 -5.24 6.99 18.94
C ASP A 345 -6.65 6.49 18.62
N LEU A 346 -7.67 7.23 19.06
CA LEU A 346 -9.07 6.88 18.85
C LEU A 346 -9.65 7.48 17.56
N GLY A 347 -8.79 8.11 16.73
CA GLY A 347 -9.14 8.64 15.43
C GLY A 347 -9.79 10.01 15.40
N PRO A 348 -10.07 10.51 14.18
CA PRO A 348 -10.85 11.72 13.97
C PRO A 348 -12.31 11.50 14.38
N GLU A 349 -13.02 12.61 14.63
CA GLU A 349 -14.44 12.58 15.03
C GLU A 349 -15.29 11.80 14.00
N PRO A 350 -16.26 10.98 14.43
CA PRO A 350 -17.18 10.34 13.50
C PRO A 350 -17.91 11.39 12.65
N ALA A 351 -18.15 11.07 11.37
CA ALA A 351 -18.85 11.95 10.43
C ALA A 351 -20.30 12.29 10.84
N VAL A 352 -20.82 11.62 11.87
CA VAL A 352 -22.13 11.88 12.46
C VAL A 352 -21.91 12.55 13.80
N HIS A 353 -22.61 13.67 14.04
CA HIS A 353 -22.62 14.50 15.25
C HIS A 353 -23.08 13.77 16.53
N ILE A 354 -22.51 12.62 16.83
CA ILE A 354 -22.59 11.94 18.12
C ILE A 354 -21.31 12.34 18.84
N SER A 355 -21.34 13.50 19.49
CA SER A 355 -20.17 14.05 20.18
C SER A 355 -19.51 12.96 21.04
N PRO A 356 -18.22 12.65 20.84
CA PRO A 356 -17.52 11.76 21.73
C PRO A 356 -17.43 12.44 23.10
N ARG A 357 -18.27 12.00 24.04
CA ARG A 357 -18.36 12.52 25.41
C ARG A 357 -17.19 12.01 26.27
N LEU A 358 -15.95 12.16 25.80
CA LEU A 358 -14.80 12.07 26.72
C LEU A 358 -14.62 13.45 27.35
N ASP A 359 -15.11 13.59 28.57
CA ASP A 359 -14.90 14.78 29.39
C ASP A 359 -13.42 14.83 29.82
N ILE A 360 -12.88 16.01 30.10
CA ILE A 360 -11.56 16.17 30.72
C ILE A 360 -11.44 15.34 32.02
N ARG A 361 -12.57 15.13 32.71
CA ARG A 361 -12.67 14.26 33.90
C ARG A 361 -12.36 12.80 33.62
N ASP A 362 -12.59 12.33 32.39
CA ASP A 362 -12.34 10.95 31.98
C ASP A 362 -10.86 10.66 31.72
N LEU A 363 -10.04 11.71 31.54
CA LEU A 363 -8.60 11.58 31.36
C LEU A 363 -7.90 10.96 32.57
N VAL A 364 -8.38 11.23 33.79
CA VAL A 364 -7.79 10.67 35.01
C VAL A 364 -8.02 9.16 35.10
N PRO A 365 -9.26 8.64 34.96
CA PRO A 365 -9.50 7.21 34.78
C PRO A 365 -8.69 6.57 33.65
N ILE A 366 -8.58 7.23 32.48
CA ILE A 366 -7.80 6.73 31.35
C ILE A 366 -6.32 6.62 31.72
N ALA A 367 -5.70 7.67 32.26
CA ALA A 367 -4.30 7.65 32.67
C ALA A 367 -3.99 6.56 33.72
N ARG A 368 -4.94 6.28 34.63
CA ARG A 368 -4.81 5.20 35.61
C ARG A 368 -4.88 3.81 34.96
N SER A 369 -5.76 3.63 33.99
CA SER A 369 -5.90 2.36 33.27
C SER A 369 -4.73 2.11 32.30
N PHE A 370 -4.14 3.15 31.71
CA PHE A 370 -3.01 3.06 30.77
C PHE A 370 -1.73 3.65 31.37
N PRO A 371 -1.05 2.96 32.30
CA PRO A 371 0.05 3.54 33.10
C PRO A 371 1.32 3.88 32.29
N LYS A 372 1.46 3.37 31.06
CA LYS A 372 2.61 3.62 30.17
C LYS A 372 2.29 4.60 29.04
N LEU A 373 1.09 5.18 29.04
CA LEU A 373 0.62 6.05 27.97
C LEU A 373 1.46 7.34 27.92
N LYS A 374 1.99 7.64 26.74
CA LYS A 374 2.75 8.86 26.43
C LYS A 374 2.01 9.77 25.46
N THR A 375 1.28 9.16 24.53
CA THR A 375 0.53 9.86 23.51
C THR A 375 -0.92 9.40 23.56
N LEU A 376 -1.83 10.36 23.68
CA LEU A 376 -3.27 10.15 23.58
C LEU A 376 -3.80 11.09 22.50
N ALA A 377 -4.29 10.53 21.41
CA ALA A 377 -5.04 11.25 20.39
C ALA A 377 -6.52 10.92 20.57
N LEU A 378 -7.31 11.95 20.87
CA LEU A 378 -8.76 11.88 20.99
C LEU A 378 -9.38 12.63 19.80
N PRO A 379 -10.57 12.22 19.34
CA PRO A 379 -11.37 13.04 18.43
C PRO A 379 -11.57 14.43 19.07
N ALA A 380 -11.33 15.49 18.30
CA ALA A 380 -11.38 16.86 18.80
C ALA A 380 -12.79 17.19 19.32
N LEU A 381 -12.86 17.85 20.47
CA LEU A 381 -14.07 18.55 20.91
C LEU A 381 -14.13 19.86 20.11
N ASP A 382 -15.00 19.97 19.11
CA ASP A 382 -15.27 21.28 18.54
C ASP A 382 -15.81 22.19 19.66
N ALA A 383 -15.13 23.33 19.86
CA ALA A 383 -15.62 24.41 20.69
C ALA A 383 -17.03 24.81 20.22
N PRO A 384 -17.96 25.15 21.13
CA PRO A 384 -19.31 25.49 20.74
C PRO A 384 -19.27 26.58 19.67
N ALA A 385 -19.93 26.31 18.54
CA ALA A 385 -20.13 27.28 17.49
C ALA A 385 -20.55 28.59 18.14
N HIS A 386 -19.73 29.63 17.98
CA HIS A 386 -20.13 30.98 18.31
C HIS A 386 -21.43 31.25 17.58
N THR A 387 -22.54 31.23 18.32
CA THR A 387 -23.76 31.93 17.93
C THR A 387 -23.38 33.39 17.81
N SER A 388 -23.02 33.77 16.59
CA SER A 388 -23.09 35.15 16.13
C SER A 388 -24.53 35.61 16.34
N ILE A 389 -24.80 36.19 17.50
CA ILE A 389 -25.87 37.18 17.62
C ILE A 389 -25.47 38.30 16.67
N ARG A 390 -26.19 38.39 15.55
CA ARG A 390 -26.27 39.62 14.78
C ARG A 390 -27.73 40.03 14.77
N ASN A 391 -27.90 41.26 15.25
CA ASN A 391 -29.11 42.04 15.50
C ASN A 391 -30.20 41.91 14.45
#